data_AF-A0A0F9KPV4-F1
#
_entry.id   AF-A0A0F9KPV4-F1
#
_cell.length_a   1.000
_cell.length_b   1.000
_cell.length_c   1.000
_cell.angle_alpha   90.00
_cell.angle_beta   90.00
_cell.angle_gamma   90.00
#
_symmetry.space_group_name_H-M   'P 1'
#
loop_
_entity.id
_entity.type
_entity.pdbx_description
1 polymer ?
#
loop_
_entity_poly.entity_id
_entity_poly.type
_entity_poly.pdbx_seq_one_letter_code
_entity_poly.pdbx_strand_id
1 'polypeptide(L)'
;MPYIKQEKRKELEMPLAKLLFKLNSKGDYNYIITMMLHHFIEKNGLRYEHLNDAMGIVESAKQEFYRTVVAPYEDKKIEENGSISELDK
;
A
#
# COMPACT_ATOMS: atom_id res chain seq x y z
N MET A 1 -6.16 4.97 1.44
CA MET A 1 -7.26 5.20 0.48
C MET A 1 -8.03 6.46 0.83
N PRO A 2 -8.16 7.42 -0.10
CA PRO A 2 -8.66 8.76 0.15
C PRO A 2 -10.14 8.79 0.56
N TYR A 3 -10.93 7.79 0.15
CA TYR A 3 -12.36 7.69 0.45
C TYR A 3 -12.69 7.16 1.86
N ILE A 4 -11.72 6.65 2.63
CA ILE A 4 -11.96 6.22 4.02
C ILE A 4 -12.03 7.47 4.90
N LYS A 5 -13.11 7.67 5.65
CA LYS A 5 -13.27 8.81 6.58
C LYS A 5 -12.15 8.87 7.62
N GLN A 6 -11.75 10.07 8.04
CA GLN A 6 -10.61 10.26 8.95
C GLN A 6 -10.85 9.60 10.31
N GLU A 7 -12.07 9.63 10.81
CA GLU A 7 -12.47 9.02 12.09
C GLU A 7 -12.18 7.52 12.08
N LYS A 8 -12.57 6.85 10.98
CA LYS A 8 -12.31 5.42 10.77
C LYS A 8 -10.82 5.09 10.63
N ARG A 9 -10.00 6.04 10.14
CA ARG A 9 -8.53 5.84 10.07
C ARG A 9 -7.92 5.89 11.47
N LYS A 10 -8.34 6.85 12.30
CA LYS A 10 -7.85 7.02 13.68
C LYS A 10 -8.05 5.77 14.54
N GLU A 11 -9.16 5.05 14.35
CA GLU A 11 -9.41 3.77 15.02
C GLU A 11 -8.31 2.72 14.75
N LEU A 12 -7.67 2.78 13.58
CA LEU A 12 -6.62 1.85 13.15
C LEU A 12 -5.21 2.35 13.45
N GLU A 13 -5.01 3.66 13.59
CA GLU A 13 -3.69 4.30 13.72
C GLU A 13 -2.93 3.87 14.98
N MET A 14 -3.60 3.82 16.13
CA MET A 14 -2.93 3.52 17.40
C MET A 14 -2.38 2.09 17.49
N PRO A 15 -3.13 1.03 17.12
CA PRO A 15 -2.56 -0.32 17.01
C PRO A 15 -1.47 -0.43 15.93
N LEU A 16 -1.66 0.26 14.80
CA LEU A 16 -0.73 0.21 13.68
C LEU A 16 0.64 0.80 14.04
N ALA A 17 0.69 1.94 14.74
CA ALA A 17 1.94 2.57 15.13
C ALA A 17 2.85 1.64 15.96
N LYS A 18 2.27 0.86 16.88
CA LYS A 18 3.01 -0.12 17.69
C LYS A 18 3.58 -1.26 16.87
N LEU A 19 2.87 -1.69 15.82
CA LEU A 19 3.33 -2.73 14.91
C LEU A 19 4.47 -2.21 14.03
N LEU A 20 4.30 -1.02 13.45
CA LEU A 20 5.29 -0.41 12.56
C LEU A 20 6.64 -0.20 13.24
N PHE A 21 6.65 0.11 14.54
CA PHE A 21 7.90 0.25 15.32
C PHE A 21 8.76 -1.03 15.35
N LYS A 22 8.18 -2.20 15.07
CA LYS A 22 8.89 -3.49 15.10
C LYS A 22 9.43 -3.93 13.74
N LEU A 23 9.10 -3.23 12.66
CA LEU A 23 9.49 -3.63 11.30
C LEU A 23 10.87 -3.08 10.97
N ASN A 24 11.82 -3.96 10.65
CA ASN A 24 13.22 -3.65 10.42
C ASN A 24 13.74 -4.09 9.05
N SER A 25 12.99 -4.94 8.35
CA SER A 25 13.42 -5.52 7.08
C SER A 25 12.30 -5.54 6.05
N LYS A 26 12.67 -5.61 4.77
CA LYS A 26 11.72 -5.86 3.66
C LYS A 26 10.89 -7.14 3.92
N GLY A 27 11.47 -8.15 4.56
CA GLY A 27 10.79 -9.38 4.94
C GLY A 27 9.65 -9.14 5.93
N ASP A 28 9.84 -8.26 6.90
CA ASP A 28 8.82 -7.95 7.92
C ASP A 28 7.59 -7.29 7.28
N TYR A 29 7.80 -6.34 6.36
CA TYR A 29 6.70 -5.72 5.61
C TYR A 29 5.94 -6.74 4.76
N ASN A 30 6.67 -7.61 4.04
CA ASN A 30 6.06 -8.67 3.23
C ASN A 30 5.25 -9.65 4.10
N TYR A 31 5.79 -10.03 5.27
CA TYR A 31 5.09 -10.88 6.22
C TYR A 31 3.79 -10.24 6.73
N ILE A 32 3.82 -8.97 7.14
CA ILE A 32 2.61 -8.27 7.62
C ILE A 32 1.56 -8.17 6.51
N ILE A 33 1.95 -7.81 5.29
CA ILE A 33 1.01 -7.78 4.15
C ILE A 33 0.39 -9.16 3.94
N THR A 34 1.20 -10.23 3.98
CA THR A 34 0.72 -11.61 3.84
C THR A 34 -0.28 -11.97 4.93
N MET A 35 0.02 -11.64 6.20
CA MET A 35 -0.87 -11.87 7.32
C MET A 35 -2.19 -11.09 7.21
N MET A 36 -2.17 -9.86 6.70
CA MET A 36 -3.39 -9.08 6.45
C MET A 36 -4.29 -9.77 5.40
N LEU A 37 -3.69 -10.34 4.35
CA LEU A 37 -4.44 -11.09 3.33
C LEU A 37 -4.98 -12.41 3.88
N HIS A 38 -4.19 -13.15 4.66
CA HIS A 38 -4.66 -14.36 5.33
C HIS A 38 -5.85 -14.04 6.24
N HIS A 39 -5.76 -12.99 7.06
CA HIS A 39 -6.87 -12.55 7.90
C HIS A 39 -8.12 -12.19 7.08
N PHE A 40 -7.95 -11.52 5.95
CA PHE A 40 -9.06 -11.22 5.04
C PHE A 40 -9.73 -12.50 4.52
N ILE A 41 -8.96 -13.51 4.13
CA ILE A 41 -9.49 -14.79 3.67
C ILE A 41 -10.12 -15.60 4.80
N GLU A 42 -9.55 -15.62 6.00
CA GLU A 42 -10.14 -16.28 7.17
C GLU A 42 -11.49 -15.67 7.54
N LYS A 43 -11.60 -14.34 7.46
CA LYS A 43 -12.82 -13.61 7.80
C LYS A 43 -13.94 -13.81 6.77
N ASN A 44 -13.60 -13.90 5.49
CA ASN A 44 -14.59 -13.94 4.41
C ASN A 44 -14.79 -15.35 3.82
N GLY A 45 -13.83 -16.27 4.00
CA GLY A 45 -13.85 -17.64 3.50
C GLY A 45 -13.00 -17.86 2.24
N LEU A 46 -12.43 -19.06 2.11
CA LEU A 46 -11.57 -19.44 0.98
C LEU A 46 -12.39 -19.77 -0.27
N ARG A 47 -12.56 -18.78 -1.15
CA ARG A 47 -13.17 -18.94 -2.47
C ARG A 47 -12.54 -17.98 -3.47
N TYR A 48 -12.68 -18.30 -4.76
CA TYR A 48 -12.07 -17.53 -5.86
C TYR A 48 -12.40 -16.03 -5.80
N GLU A 49 -13.66 -15.68 -5.54
CA GLU A 49 -14.10 -14.29 -5.40
C GLU A 49 -13.26 -13.52 -4.38
N HIS A 50 -13.09 -14.07 -3.16
CA HIS A 50 -12.31 -13.41 -2.11
C HIS A 50 -10.81 -13.41 -2.36
N LEU A 51 -10.29 -14.43 -3.04
CA LEU A 51 -8.89 -14.44 -3.48
C LEU A 51 -8.64 -13.32 -4.51
N ASN A 52 -9.56 -13.15 -5.46
CA ASN A 52 -9.51 -12.06 -6.43
C ASN A 52 -9.63 -10.69 -5.75
N ASP A 53 -10.54 -10.53 -4.78
CA ASP A 53 -10.67 -9.31 -4.00
C ASP A 53 -9.39 -9.00 -3.20
N ALA A 54 -8.78 -9.99 -2.56
CA ALA A 54 -7.53 -9.85 -1.83
C ALA A 54 -6.40 -9.35 -2.74
N MET A 55 -6.28 -9.90 -3.95
CA MET A 55 -5.35 -9.40 -4.97
C MET A 55 -5.67 -7.97 -5.39
N GLY A 56 -6.95 -7.65 -5.59
CA GLY A 56 -7.42 -6.30 -5.93
C GLY A 56 -7.10 -5.25 -4.85
N ILE A 57 -7.17 -5.63 -3.57
CA ILE A 57 -6.78 -4.77 -2.44
C ILE A 57 -5.30 -4.38 -2.52
N VAL A 58 -4.41 -5.36 -2.75
CA VAL A 58 -2.96 -5.10 -2.85
C VAL A 58 -2.64 -4.25 -4.08
N GLU A 59 -3.24 -4.57 -5.23
CA GLU A 59 -3.02 -3.80 -6.46
C GLU A 59 -3.46 -2.36 -6.29
N SER A 60 -4.65 -2.14 -5.71
CA SER A 60 -5.17 -0.79 -5.44
C SER A 60 -4.26 -0.01 -4.50
N ALA A 61 -3.74 -0.64 -3.43
CA ALA A 61 -2.82 -0.01 -2.50
C ALA A 61 -1.48 0.36 -3.15
N LYS A 62 -0.94 -0.52 -4.00
CA LYS A 62 0.29 -0.27 -4.78
C LYS A 62 0.13 0.92 -5.72
N GLN A 63 -0.96 0.95 -6.48
CA GLN A 63 -1.25 2.04 -7.42
C GLN A 63 -1.44 3.38 -6.70
N GLU A 64 -2.12 3.38 -5.55
CA GLU A 64 -2.27 4.59 -4.73
C GLU A 64 -0.94 5.10 -4.19
N PHE A 65 -0.06 4.21 -3.70
CA PHE A 65 1.29 4.58 -3.26
C PHE A 65 2.12 5.15 -4.42
N TYR A 66 2.07 4.51 -5.59
CA TYR A 66 2.76 5.01 -6.77
C TYR A 66 2.29 6.42 -7.13
N ARG A 67 0.97 6.63 -7.27
CA ARG A 67 0.38 7.91 -7.65
C ARG A 67 0.64 9.03 -6.64
N THR A 68 0.59 8.73 -5.34
CA THR A 68 0.62 9.77 -4.30
C THR A 68 2.00 10.03 -3.69
N VAL A 69 2.94 9.10 -3.85
CA VAL A 69 4.28 9.20 -3.24
C VAL A 69 5.38 9.07 -4.28
N VAL A 70 5.34 8.01 -5.11
CA VAL A 70 6.42 7.74 -6.07
C VAL A 70 6.42 8.76 -7.21
N ALA A 71 5.28 8.99 -7.85
CA ALA A 71 5.18 9.92 -8.97
C ALA A 71 5.60 11.36 -8.59
N PRO A 72 5.12 11.97 -7.48
CA PRO A 72 5.62 13.29 -7.06
C PRO A 72 7.12 13.33 -6.74
N TYR A 73 7.69 12.23 -6.24
CA TYR A 73 9.13 12.11 -6.04
C TYR A 73 9.88 12.02 -7.38
N GLU A 74 9.35 11.28 -8.35
CA GLU A 74 9.90 11.17 -9.71
C GLU A 74 9.84 12.52 -10.44
N ASP A 75 8.72 13.24 -10.36
CA ASP A 75 8.57 14.61 -10.90
C ASP A 75 9.67 15.54 -10.35
N LYS A 76 9.87 15.52 -9.03
CA LYS A 76 10.96 16.27 -8.39
C LYS A 76 12.34 15.84 -8.91
N LYS A 77 12.55 14.54 -9.16
CA LYS A 77 13.84 14.05 -9.68
C LYS A 77 14.06 14.39 -11.15
N ILE A 78 13.01 14.53 -11.93
CA ILE A 78 13.06 15.04 -13.30
C ILE A 78 13.42 16.53 -13.29
N GLU A 79 12.85 17.34 -12.38
CA GLU A 79 13.25 18.74 -12.21
C GLU A 79 14.73 18.87 -11.81
N GLU A 80 15.21 17.99 -10.92
CA GLU A 80 16.60 18.03 -10.42
C GLU A 80 17.64 17.50 -11.42
N ASN A 81 17.34 16.42 -12.15
CA ASN A 81 18.32 15.67 -12.94
C ASN A 81 18.04 15.66 -14.45
N GLY A 82 16.90 16.21 -14.87
CA GLY A 82 16.38 16.10 -16.23
C GLY A 82 15.59 14.82 -16.48
N SER A 83 14.74 14.86 -17.52
CA SER A 83 14.02 13.71 -18.09
C SER A 83 15.00 12.66 -18.63
N ILE A 84 14.62 11.38 -18.64
CA ILE A 84 15.44 10.31 -19.23
C ILE A 84 15.46 10.45 -20.75
N SER A 85 14.31 10.75 -21.34
CA SER A 85 14.16 10.97 -22.76
C SER A 85 13.04 11.96 -23.10
N GLU A 86 12.90 12.26 -24.38
CA GLU A 86 11.79 13.06 -24.93
C GLU A 86 10.40 12.44 -24.67
N LEU A 87 10.34 11.15 -24.30
CA LEU A 87 9.09 10.46 -23.95
C LEU A 87 8.58 10.83 -22.55
N ASP A 88 9.42 11.41 -21.68
CA ASP A 88 9.06 11.78 -20.30
C ASP A 88 8.69 13.28 -20.18
N LYS A 89 8.27 13.90 -21.30
CA LYS A 89 7.87 15.31 -21.38
C LYS A 89 6.38 15.51 -21.16
#